data_AF-A0A060CHX9-F1
#
_entry.id   AF-A0A060CHX9-F1
#
_cell.length_a   1.000
_cell.length_b   1.000
_cell.length_c   1.000
_cell.angle_alpha   90.00
_cell.angle_beta   90.00
_cell.angle_gamma   90.00
#
_symmetry.space_group_name_H-M   'P 1'
#
loop_
_entity.id
_entity.type
_entity.pdbx_description
1 polymer ?
#
loop_
_entity_poly.entity_id
_entity_poly.type
_entity_poly.pdbx_seq_one_letter_code
_entity_poly.pdbx_strand_id
1 'polypeptide(L)'
;QLLASKLTLNLNEPCAYKDVSWIKPVKYVGVWWEMITGKSTWAYTDDLLSVKLGETDYSKTKPNGRHGANNENVKRYIDFAAEHGFDQVLVEGWNEGWEDWFGHSKDDVFDFVTPYPDFDVKMLNAYAHSKGVKLMMHHETSSSVRNYERHMDKAYQFMV
;
A
#
# COMPACT_ATOMS: atom_id res chain seq x y z
N GLN A 1 3.38 -26.31 -26.36
CA GLN A 1 4.68 -25.76 -26.79
C GLN A 1 4.78 -24.24 -26.58
N LEU A 2 3.73 -23.45 -26.84
CA LEU A 2 3.73 -21.99 -26.62
C LEU A 2 4.14 -21.54 -25.20
N LEU A 3 3.57 -22.15 -24.15
CA LEU A 3 3.87 -21.80 -22.75
C LEU A 3 5.33 -22.05 -22.34
N ALA A 4 6.03 -22.96 -23.02
CA ALA A 4 7.41 -23.31 -22.72
C ALA A 4 8.43 -22.44 -23.51
N SER A 5 7.97 -21.58 -24.42
CA SER A 5 8.83 -20.70 -25.21
C SER A 5 9.52 -19.66 -24.33
N LYS A 6 10.83 -19.46 -24.53
CA LYS A 6 11.65 -18.45 -23.83
C LYS A 6 12.03 -17.26 -24.72
N LEU A 7 11.43 -17.14 -25.91
CA LEU A 7 11.83 -16.15 -26.93
C LEU A 7 11.85 -14.72 -26.37
N THR A 8 10.80 -14.31 -25.67
CA THR A 8 10.72 -12.97 -25.09
C THR A 8 11.83 -12.69 -24.07
N LEU A 9 12.12 -13.65 -23.18
CA LEU A 9 13.20 -13.49 -22.19
C LEU A 9 14.58 -13.42 -22.86
N ASN A 10 14.83 -14.24 -23.87
CA ASN A 10 16.12 -14.29 -24.57
C ASN A 10 16.44 -13.05 -25.41
N LEU A 11 15.43 -12.24 -25.76
CA LEU A 11 15.59 -11.01 -26.54
C LEU A 11 15.77 -9.75 -25.68
N ASN A 12 15.81 -9.89 -24.35
CA ASN A 12 16.14 -8.79 -23.44
C ASN A 12 17.65 -8.72 -23.17
N GLU A 13 18.11 -7.53 -22.79
CA GLU A 13 19.45 -7.36 -22.24
C GLU A 13 19.67 -8.27 -21.01
N PRO A 14 20.90 -8.74 -20.76
CA PRO A 14 21.22 -9.49 -19.54
C PRO A 14 20.90 -8.70 -18.26
N CYS A 15 20.80 -9.41 -17.14
CA CYS A 15 20.55 -8.77 -15.84
C CYS A 15 21.58 -7.67 -15.54
N ALA A 16 21.11 -6.44 -15.34
CA ALA A 16 21.95 -5.29 -15.06
C ALA A 16 22.48 -5.24 -13.62
N TYR A 17 21.88 -6.00 -12.69
CA TYR A 17 22.26 -6.01 -11.28
C TYR A 17 23.35 -7.04 -11.01
N LYS A 18 24.43 -6.61 -10.35
CA LYS A 18 25.52 -7.50 -9.92
C LYS A 18 25.14 -8.34 -8.70
N ASP A 19 24.37 -7.77 -7.78
CA ASP A 19 23.84 -8.44 -6.60
C ASP A 19 22.31 -8.51 -6.68
N VAL A 20 21.81 -9.75 -6.66
CA VAL A 20 20.38 -10.09 -6.69
C VAL A 20 19.95 -10.85 -5.44
N SER A 21 20.79 -10.90 -4.39
CA SER A 21 20.54 -11.66 -3.15
C SER A 21 19.29 -11.19 -2.38
N TRP A 22 18.86 -9.95 -2.62
CA TRP A 22 17.68 -9.33 -2.04
C TRP A 22 16.38 -9.61 -2.84
N ILE A 23 16.48 -10.04 -4.10
CA ILE A 23 15.32 -10.38 -4.94
C ILE A 23 14.88 -11.80 -4.59
N LYS A 24 13.70 -11.93 -3.97
CA LYS A 24 13.15 -13.21 -3.51
C LYS A 24 11.69 -13.35 -3.94
N PRO A 25 11.21 -14.56 -4.28
CA PRO A 25 9.79 -14.82 -4.43
C PRO A 25 9.01 -14.43 -3.17
N VAL A 26 7.77 -13.99 -3.33
CA VAL A 26 6.89 -13.58 -2.23
C VAL A 26 5.52 -14.23 -2.42
N LYS A 27 5.03 -14.89 -1.37
CA LYS A 27 3.62 -15.25 -1.22
C LYS A 27 3.00 -14.35 -0.16
N TYR A 28 1.91 -13.66 -0.49
CA TYR A 28 1.30 -12.67 0.38
C TYR A 28 -0.21 -12.85 0.50
N VAL A 29 -0.77 -12.24 1.55
CA VAL A 29 -2.21 -11.95 1.70
C VAL A 29 -2.37 -10.44 1.81
N GLY A 30 -3.60 -9.91 1.82
CA GLY A 30 -3.75 -8.47 1.99
C GLY A 30 -5.13 -7.99 2.40
N VAL A 31 -5.11 -6.85 3.08
CA VAL A 31 -6.25 -5.94 3.21
C VAL A 31 -6.41 -5.29 1.84
N TRP A 32 -7.22 -5.91 1.00
CA TRP A 32 -7.37 -5.56 -0.42
C TRP A 32 -8.76 -5.90 -0.95
N TRP A 33 -9.11 -7.19 -0.95
CA TRP A 33 -10.36 -7.69 -1.55
C TRP A 33 -11.62 -7.07 -0.92
N GLU A 34 -11.51 -6.65 0.34
CA GLU A 34 -12.58 -5.98 1.06
C GLU A 34 -13.03 -4.68 0.38
N MET A 35 -12.08 -3.93 -0.18
CA MET A 35 -12.36 -2.69 -0.92
C MET A 35 -12.80 -2.97 -2.35
N ILE A 36 -12.19 -3.96 -3.00
CA ILE A 36 -12.59 -4.39 -4.35
C ILE A 36 -14.05 -4.85 -4.40
N THR A 37 -14.52 -5.55 -3.36
CA THR A 37 -15.91 -6.01 -3.25
C THR A 37 -16.87 -4.97 -2.68
N GLY A 38 -16.37 -3.83 -2.22
CA GLY A 38 -17.16 -2.77 -1.59
C GLY A 38 -17.63 -3.08 -0.17
N LYS A 39 -17.11 -4.14 0.47
CA LYS A 39 -17.35 -4.42 1.90
C LYS A 39 -16.74 -3.33 2.79
N SER A 40 -15.52 -2.93 2.45
CA SER A 40 -14.72 -1.91 3.15
C SER A 40 -14.37 -0.77 2.19
N THR A 41 -13.82 0.32 2.72
CA THR A 41 -13.37 1.49 1.95
C THR A 41 -11.85 1.66 2.05
N TRP A 42 -11.24 2.23 1.01
CA TRP A 42 -9.91 2.81 1.10
C TRP A 42 -9.92 4.15 1.83
N ALA A 43 -10.99 4.94 1.66
CA ALA A 43 -11.17 6.21 2.35
C ALA A 43 -11.41 5.99 3.86
N TYR A 44 -10.88 6.90 4.66
CA TYR A 44 -11.03 6.91 6.11
C TYR A 44 -12.37 7.53 6.51
N THR A 45 -12.81 8.57 5.79
CA THR A 45 -14.02 9.33 6.10
C THR A 45 -14.92 9.49 4.87
N ASP A 46 -16.22 9.64 5.12
CA ASP A 46 -17.24 9.97 4.10
C ASP A 46 -17.76 11.43 4.30
N ASP A 47 -17.18 12.19 5.25
CA ASP A 47 -17.66 13.53 5.66
C ASP A 47 -17.26 14.66 4.69
N LEU A 48 -16.28 14.42 3.82
CA LEU A 48 -15.66 15.42 2.98
C LEU A 48 -16.01 15.20 1.51
N LEU A 49 -16.35 16.28 0.81
CA LEU A 49 -16.57 16.25 -0.64
C LEU A 49 -15.26 16.17 -1.43
N SER A 50 -14.16 16.65 -0.83
CA SER A 50 -12.80 16.60 -1.37
C SER A 50 -11.80 16.92 -0.26
N VAL A 51 -10.54 16.52 -0.45
CA VAL A 51 -9.45 16.67 0.51
C VAL A 51 -8.27 17.42 -0.10
N LYS A 52 -7.44 18.03 0.75
CA LYS A 52 -6.17 18.64 0.34
C LYS A 52 -5.09 18.23 1.33
N LEU A 53 -4.05 17.59 0.83
CA LEU A 53 -2.95 17.12 1.67
C LEU A 53 -2.26 18.32 2.34
N GLY A 54 -1.95 18.19 3.62
CA GLY A 54 -1.38 19.27 4.43
C GLY A 54 -2.37 20.36 4.91
N GLU A 55 -3.61 20.39 4.39
CA GLU A 55 -4.69 21.27 4.86
C GLU A 55 -5.79 20.49 5.60
N THR A 56 -6.20 19.34 5.07
CA THR A 56 -7.22 18.47 5.68
C THR A 56 -6.68 17.84 6.95
N ASP A 57 -7.37 18.07 8.07
CA ASP A 57 -7.06 17.47 9.36
C ASP A 57 -7.96 16.25 9.60
N TYR A 58 -7.48 15.07 9.20
CA TYR A 58 -8.22 13.81 9.32
C TYR A 58 -8.56 13.45 10.77
N SER A 59 -7.80 13.92 11.76
CA SER A 59 -8.09 13.70 13.18
C SER A 59 -9.41 14.35 13.64
N LYS A 60 -9.92 15.32 12.87
CA LYS A 60 -11.18 16.02 13.12
C LYS A 60 -12.34 15.52 12.25
N THR A 61 -12.08 14.60 11.32
CA THR A 61 -13.12 13.95 10.52
C THR A 61 -13.66 12.71 11.24
N LYS A 62 -14.90 12.33 10.94
CA LYS A 62 -15.47 11.11 11.50
C LYS A 62 -15.00 9.90 10.67
N PRO A 63 -14.44 8.84 11.29
CA PRO A 63 -14.23 7.58 10.60
C PRO A 63 -15.55 7.06 10.05
N ASN A 64 -15.56 6.60 8.79
CA ASN A 64 -16.77 6.05 8.16
C ASN A 64 -17.17 4.66 8.70
N GLY A 65 -16.34 4.05 9.56
CA GLY A 65 -16.57 2.75 10.18
C GLY A 65 -16.36 1.56 9.23
N ARG A 66 -15.88 1.80 8.01
CA ARG A 66 -15.65 0.81 6.96
C ARG A 66 -14.22 0.81 6.44
N HIS A 67 -13.35 1.67 6.99
CA HIS A 67 -11.96 1.77 6.58
C HIS A 67 -11.20 0.46 6.84
N GLY A 68 -10.75 -0.18 5.75
CA GLY A 68 -10.11 -1.51 5.81
C GLY A 68 -8.73 -1.48 6.47
N ALA A 69 -7.96 -0.42 6.21
CA ALA A 69 -6.57 -0.28 6.66
C ALA A 69 -6.47 0.34 8.06
N ASN A 70 -7.04 -0.32 9.06
CA ASN A 70 -6.89 0.05 10.46
C ASN A 70 -6.00 -0.93 11.23
N ASN A 71 -5.42 -0.46 12.33
CA ASN A 71 -4.47 -1.20 13.17
C ASN A 71 -4.96 -2.60 13.60
N GLU A 72 -6.23 -2.75 13.96
CA GLU A 72 -6.77 -4.02 14.45
C GLU A 72 -6.90 -5.04 13.30
N ASN A 73 -7.48 -4.62 12.18
CA ASN A 73 -7.66 -5.48 11.03
C ASN A 73 -6.30 -5.93 10.46
N VAL A 74 -5.35 -5.01 10.33
CA VAL A 74 -4.03 -5.32 9.78
C VAL A 74 -3.27 -6.30 10.68
N LYS A 75 -3.34 -6.16 12.01
CA LYS A 75 -2.77 -7.15 12.94
C LYS A 75 -3.35 -8.54 12.73
N ARG A 76 -4.66 -8.65 12.54
CA ARG A 76 -5.32 -9.93 12.25
C ARG A 76 -4.79 -10.58 10.97
N TYR A 77 -4.56 -9.79 9.92
CA TYR A 77 -3.96 -10.28 8.68
C TYR A 77 -2.49 -10.70 8.86
N ILE A 78 -1.71 -9.96 9.66
CA ILE A 78 -0.34 -10.35 10.04
C ILE A 78 -0.35 -11.68 10.79
N ASP A 79 -1.26 -11.85 11.76
CA ASP A 79 -1.37 -13.09 12.53
C ASP A 79 -1.71 -14.28 11.63
N PHE A 80 -2.68 -14.12 10.72
CA PHE A 80 -3.04 -15.14 9.72
C PHE A 80 -1.88 -15.46 8.78
N ALA A 81 -1.17 -14.44 8.29
CA ALA A 81 -0.02 -14.61 7.41
C ALA A 81 1.08 -15.42 8.10
N ALA A 82 1.39 -15.09 9.36
CA ALA A 82 2.40 -15.77 10.16
C ALA A 82 2.01 -17.22 10.48
N GLU A 83 0.74 -17.47 10.83
CA GLU A 83 0.22 -18.80 11.13
C GLU A 83 0.31 -19.75 9.93
N HIS A 84 0.12 -19.22 8.71
CA HIS A 84 0.01 -20.03 7.49
C HIS A 84 1.22 -19.94 6.55
N GLY A 85 2.32 -19.33 6.99
CA GLY A 85 3.58 -19.32 6.26
C GLY A 85 3.55 -18.43 5.00
N PHE A 86 2.91 -17.27 5.10
CA PHE A 86 3.01 -16.20 4.10
C PHE A 86 4.14 -15.23 4.47
N ASP A 87 4.79 -14.66 3.46
CA ASP A 87 5.95 -13.79 3.64
C ASP A 87 5.55 -12.36 3.97
N GLN A 88 4.46 -11.88 3.37
CA GLN A 88 4.06 -10.46 3.43
C GLN A 88 2.55 -10.24 3.54
N VAL A 89 2.19 -9.05 4.04
CA VAL A 89 0.82 -8.52 4.04
C VAL A 89 0.76 -7.22 3.26
N LEU A 90 -0.01 -7.19 2.17
CA LEU A 90 -0.39 -5.96 1.47
C LEU A 90 -1.47 -5.21 2.25
N VAL A 91 -1.32 -3.88 2.34
CA VAL A 91 -2.36 -3.01 2.88
C VAL A 91 -2.59 -1.85 1.93
N GLU A 92 -3.75 -1.81 1.28
CA GLU A 92 -4.19 -0.62 0.53
C GLU A 92 -5.09 0.25 1.41
N GLY A 93 -5.12 1.56 1.16
CA GLY A 93 -5.93 2.50 1.95
C GLY A 93 -5.20 3.10 3.15
N TRP A 94 -3.92 2.76 3.37
CA TRP A 94 -3.22 3.14 4.60
C TRP A 94 -2.88 4.63 4.74
N ASN A 95 -2.72 5.35 3.62
CA ASN A 95 -2.21 6.72 3.55
C ASN A 95 -3.29 7.77 3.27
N GLU A 96 -3.07 9.02 3.69
CA GLU A 96 -4.02 10.10 3.41
C GLU A 96 -4.25 10.35 1.90
N GLY A 97 -5.49 10.66 1.51
CA GLY A 97 -5.85 11.09 0.15
C GLY A 97 -6.89 10.23 -0.58
N TRP A 98 -7.25 9.07 -0.02
CA TRP A 98 -8.15 8.11 -0.67
C TRP A 98 -9.60 8.58 -0.84
N GLU A 99 -10.01 9.72 -0.29
CA GLU A 99 -11.32 10.30 -0.58
C GLU A 99 -11.42 10.81 -2.04
N ASP A 100 -10.30 11.21 -2.65
CA ASP A 100 -10.25 11.82 -3.99
C ASP A 100 -9.50 10.98 -5.05
N TRP A 101 -9.26 9.69 -4.78
CA TRP A 101 -8.36 8.87 -5.59
C TRP A 101 -8.85 8.55 -7.01
N PHE A 102 -10.16 8.62 -7.28
CA PHE A 102 -10.73 8.05 -8.50
C PHE A 102 -11.37 9.10 -9.41
N GLY A 103 -10.92 9.16 -10.67
CA GLY A 103 -11.64 9.88 -11.74
C GLY A 103 -11.55 11.42 -11.71
N HIS A 104 -10.74 12.00 -10.83
CA HIS A 104 -10.65 13.46 -10.65
C HIS A 104 -9.50 14.15 -11.39
N SER A 105 -8.59 13.40 -12.03
CA SER A 105 -7.36 13.96 -12.62
C SER A 105 -6.58 14.85 -11.63
N LYS A 106 -6.58 14.47 -10.35
CA LYS A 106 -5.98 15.25 -9.26
C LYS A 106 -4.46 15.11 -9.29
N ASP A 107 -3.75 16.24 -9.33
CA ASP A 107 -2.28 16.27 -9.37
C ASP A 107 -1.71 15.86 -8.01
N ASP A 108 -1.96 16.64 -6.96
CA ASP A 108 -1.49 16.40 -5.59
C ASP A 108 -2.47 15.51 -4.82
N VAL A 109 -2.50 14.23 -5.20
CA VAL A 109 -3.48 13.24 -4.70
C VAL A 109 -2.97 12.40 -3.52
N PHE A 110 -1.66 12.14 -3.47
CA PHE A 110 -1.00 11.33 -2.43
C PHE A 110 0.42 11.84 -2.15
N ASP A 111 0.88 11.78 -0.90
CA ASP A 111 2.26 12.06 -0.52
C ASP A 111 3.12 10.81 -0.26
N PHE A 112 2.46 9.64 -0.23
CA PHE A 112 3.03 8.29 -0.06
C PHE A 112 3.74 8.06 1.29
N VAL A 113 3.59 8.94 2.27
CA VAL A 113 4.32 8.86 3.56
C VAL A 113 3.44 9.12 4.79
N THR A 114 2.30 9.80 4.64
CA THR A 114 1.44 10.17 5.76
C THR A 114 0.32 9.14 5.94
N PRO A 115 0.30 8.37 7.04
CA PRO A 115 -0.75 7.40 7.31
C PRO A 115 -2.02 8.07 7.85
N TYR A 116 -3.17 7.41 7.68
CA TYR A 116 -4.40 7.81 8.36
C TYR A 116 -4.31 7.69 9.90
N PRO A 117 -5.18 8.39 10.65
CA PRO A 117 -5.18 8.37 12.12
C PRO A 117 -5.33 6.97 12.75
N ASP A 118 -5.93 6.01 12.05
CA ASP A 118 -6.15 4.64 12.52
C ASP A 118 -5.12 3.62 12.01
N PHE A 119 -4.05 4.08 11.34
CA PHE A 119 -2.97 3.24 10.82
C PHE A 119 -1.60 3.68 11.39
N ASP A 120 -1.05 2.92 12.34
CA ASP A 120 0.27 3.17 12.93
C ASP A 120 1.33 2.32 12.22
N VAL A 121 2.00 2.93 11.25
CA VAL A 121 3.04 2.30 10.42
C VAL A 121 4.15 1.70 11.28
N LYS A 122 4.63 2.42 12.30
CA LYS A 122 5.77 1.98 13.11
C LYS A 122 5.40 0.77 13.95
N MET A 123 4.24 0.83 14.60
CA MET A 123 3.74 -0.26 15.42
C MET A 123 3.43 -1.50 14.57
N LEU A 124 2.76 -1.34 13.43
CA LEU A 124 2.42 -2.44 12.53
C LEU A 124 3.67 -3.08 11.91
N ASN A 125 4.66 -2.28 11.51
CA ASN A 125 5.92 -2.80 11.00
C ASN A 125 6.67 -3.61 12.06
N ALA A 126 6.78 -3.09 13.29
CA ALA A 126 7.37 -3.81 14.41
C ALA A 126 6.61 -5.12 14.72
N TYR A 127 5.27 -5.08 14.69
CA TYR A 127 4.43 -6.26 14.90
C TYR A 127 4.65 -7.32 13.82
N ALA A 128 4.63 -6.94 12.55
CA ALA A 128 4.91 -7.82 11.42
C ALA A 128 6.28 -8.50 11.57
N HIS A 129 7.33 -7.72 11.85
CA HIS A 129 8.67 -8.24 12.07
C HIS A 129 8.75 -9.21 13.25
N SER A 130 8.05 -8.94 14.36
CA SER A 130 7.98 -9.85 15.51
C SER A 130 7.35 -11.21 15.17
N LYS A 131 6.58 -11.28 14.09
CA LYS A 131 5.89 -12.48 13.58
C LYS A 131 6.60 -13.11 12.38
N GLY A 132 7.75 -12.56 11.96
CA GLY A 132 8.48 -13.02 10.77
C GLY A 132 7.83 -12.65 9.44
N VAL A 133 6.89 -11.70 9.45
CA VAL A 133 6.16 -11.20 8.27
C VAL A 133 6.67 -9.80 7.92
N LYS A 134 6.57 -9.38 6.66
CA LYS A 134 6.80 -7.98 6.26
C LYS A 134 5.52 -7.31 5.79
N LEU A 135 5.45 -5.99 5.93
CA LEU A 135 4.42 -5.22 5.23
C LEU A 135 4.85 -5.00 3.78
N MET A 136 3.91 -5.19 2.85
CA MET A 136 4.06 -4.82 1.45
C MET A 136 3.47 -3.42 1.25
N MET A 137 4.33 -2.47 0.87
CA MET A 137 3.93 -1.10 0.62
C MET A 137 3.01 -1.01 -0.60
N HIS A 138 2.13 -0.01 -0.60
CA HIS A 138 1.21 0.27 -1.69
C HIS A 138 1.29 1.75 -2.11
N HIS A 139 1.64 2.00 -3.37
CA HIS A 139 1.72 3.33 -3.99
C HIS A 139 0.78 3.43 -5.21
N GLU A 140 -0.53 3.55 -4.97
CA GLU A 140 -1.45 4.02 -6.02
C GLU A 140 -1.14 5.49 -6.31
N THR A 141 -1.11 5.85 -7.58
CA THR A 141 -0.75 7.21 -8.03
C THR A 141 -1.93 8.01 -8.54
N SER A 142 -3.09 7.37 -8.70
CA SER A 142 -4.26 7.87 -9.43
C SER A 142 -3.90 8.37 -10.82
N SER A 143 -2.90 7.75 -11.46
CA SER A 143 -2.27 8.18 -12.70
C SER A 143 -1.57 9.55 -12.67
N SER A 144 -1.34 10.14 -11.49
CA SER A 144 -0.59 11.40 -11.33
C SER A 144 0.93 11.14 -11.26
N VAL A 145 1.53 10.87 -12.42
CA VAL A 145 2.94 10.45 -12.54
C VAL A 145 3.92 11.53 -12.04
N ARG A 146 3.69 12.79 -12.39
CA ARG A 146 4.55 13.90 -11.93
C ARG A 146 4.54 14.04 -10.42
N ASN A 147 3.38 13.86 -9.79
CA ASN A 147 3.27 13.88 -8.34
C ASN A 147 4.06 12.73 -7.72
N TYR A 148 3.94 11.53 -8.28
CA TYR A 148 4.69 10.37 -7.80
C TYR A 148 6.20 10.57 -7.89
N GLU A 149 6.72 11.04 -9.03
CA GLU A 149 8.17 11.31 -9.19
C GLU A 149 8.71 12.32 -8.17
N ARG A 150 7.94 13.37 -7.85
CA ARG A 150 8.33 14.37 -6.83
C ARG A 150 8.43 13.79 -5.42
N HIS A 151 7.68 12.73 -5.13
CA HIS A 151 7.66 12.08 -3.83
C HIS A 151 8.47 10.79 -3.77
N MET A 152 8.91 10.25 -4.91
CA MET A 152 9.49 8.91 -5.05
C MET A 152 10.66 8.65 -4.08
N ASP A 153 11.64 9.55 -4.02
CA ASP A 153 12.80 9.38 -3.13
C ASP A 153 12.39 9.35 -1.65
N LYS A 154 11.46 10.22 -1.25
CA LYS A 154 10.95 10.27 0.13
C LYS A 154 10.14 9.01 0.46
N ALA A 155 9.31 8.56 -0.47
CA ALA A 155 8.49 7.37 -0.33
C ALA A 155 9.38 6.11 -0.21
N TYR A 156 10.39 5.97 -1.06
CA TYR A 156 11.35 4.85 -0.96
C TYR A 156 12.21 4.92 0.29
N GLN A 157 12.59 6.11 0.75
CA GLN A 157 13.30 6.29 2.03
C GLN A 157 12.42 5.96 3.24
N PHE A 158 11.10 6.13 3.12
CA PHE A 158 10.13 5.76 4.16
C PHE A 158 9.92 4.24 4.25
N MET A 159 10.16 3.49 3.16
CA MET A 159 10.00 2.04 3.10
C MET A 159 11.14 1.24 3.77
N VAL A 160 12.26 1.87 4.09
CA VAL A 160 13.50 1.21 4.57
C VAL A 160 13.76 1.40 6.05
#